data_AF-A0A9P8JGA5-F1
#
_entry.id   AF-A0A9P8JGA5-F1
#
_cell.length_a   1.000
_cell.length_b   1.000
_cell.length_c   1.000
_cell.angle_alpha   90.00
_cell.angle_beta   90.00
_cell.angle_gamma   90.00
#
_symmetry.space_group_name_H-M   'P 1'
#
loop_
_entity.id
_entity.type
_entity.pdbx_description
1 polymer ?
#
loop_
_entity_poly.entity_id
_entity_poly.type
_entity_poly.pdbx_seq_one_letter_code
_entity_poly.pdbx_strand_id
1 'polypeptide(L)'
;MQAARSSKALILVKPLQTTWGEPSAPSAVPLTGTKSKKKTRPSTPSTSFTDDKTLDAELVASPPSPQASSILVSLESLTLFMRMFTADPSAPGEIYWTDFVSAMTEAGCSVMPGGGSYFTFAHIDRSGQKHSMVFHRPHPEPGMIHPLHRITNLYKATLGSGRAMTPFDDKGFPVIQLSNDGWSTDEEATATCFCGAVQLVLPLQKPGLVNRHICHCTDCRKIGSAFYQANITVADPYLKHIRGEDNLTTFSESKTIRAHALMTNYFCKTCGTLMYRRGARFPGMTILRTGTVDDLALAETRLRPQVEQFIERTVAWSVPIEGTAQVLGMHQPEDIEDIP
;
A
#
# COMPACT_ATOMS: atom_id res chain seq x y z
N MET A 1 -10.49 2.69 -46.57
CA MET A 1 -9.58 2.76 -45.40
C MET A 1 -10.16 1.92 -44.26
N GLN A 2 -9.63 0.73 -44.02
CA GLN A 2 -9.86 -0.05 -42.80
C GLN A 2 -8.53 -0.71 -42.43
N ALA A 3 -8.11 -0.48 -41.18
CA ALA A 3 -6.79 -0.80 -40.66
C ALA A 3 -6.63 -2.30 -40.38
N ALA A 4 -5.48 -2.86 -40.78
CA ALA A 4 -5.07 -4.21 -40.46
C ALA A 4 -4.72 -4.35 -38.98
N ARG A 5 -5.34 -5.31 -38.28
CA ARG A 5 -4.92 -5.75 -36.94
C ARG A 5 -3.80 -6.78 -37.08
N SER A 6 -2.66 -6.51 -36.45
CA SER A 6 -1.51 -7.41 -36.38
C SER A 6 -1.78 -8.55 -35.39
N SER A 7 -1.71 -9.79 -35.87
CA SER A 7 -1.77 -11.02 -35.06
C SER A 7 -0.44 -11.20 -34.31
N LYS A 8 -0.46 -11.26 -32.97
CA LYS A 8 0.73 -11.68 -32.18
C LYS A 8 0.80 -13.21 -32.14
N ALA A 9 2.00 -13.75 -32.38
CA ALA A 9 2.29 -15.19 -32.42
C ALA A 9 2.26 -15.83 -31.02
N LEU A 10 1.73 -17.05 -30.94
CA LEU A 10 1.74 -17.92 -29.76
C LEU A 10 3.09 -18.63 -29.65
N ILE A 11 3.67 -18.66 -28.45
CA ILE A 11 4.90 -19.42 -28.15
C ILE A 11 4.50 -20.66 -27.34
N LEU A 12 4.76 -21.85 -27.90
CA LEU A 12 4.59 -23.13 -27.21
C LEU A 12 5.88 -23.45 -26.43
N VAL A 13 5.81 -23.42 -25.10
CA VAL A 13 6.92 -23.82 -24.23
C VAL A 13 6.71 -25.28 -23.79
N LYS A 14 7.71 -26.14 -23.99
CA LYS A 14 7.67 -27.53 -23.52
C LYS A 14 7.90 -27.58 -22.00
N PRO A 15 7.17 -28.43 -21.24
CA PRO A 15 7.40 -28.58 -19.81
C PRO A 15 8.77 -29.20 -19.53
N LEU A 16 9.50 -28.64 -18.55
CA LEU A 16 10.87 -29.06 -18.20
C LEU A 16 10.92 -30.10 -17.05
N GLN A 17 9.78 -30.47 -16.46
CA GLN A 17 9.72 -31.44 -15.36
C GLN A 17 8.87 -32.65 -15.75
N THR A 18 9.49 -33.84 -15.80
CA THR A 18 8.84 -35.11 -16.18
C THR A 18 8.76 -36.12 -15.04
N THR A 19 9.18 -35.77 -13.82
CA THR A 19 9.08 -36.65 -12.66
C THR A 19 8.39 -35.95 -11.48
N TRP A 20 7.27 -36.54 -11.07
CA TRP A 20 6.66 -36.33 -9.76
C TRP A 20 7.00 -37.55 -8.92
N GLY A 21 7.40 -37.34 -7.66
CA GLY A 21 7.99 -38.35 -6.78
C GLY A 21 7.24 -39.70 -6.71
N GLU A 22 7.98 -40.76 -6.37
CA GLU A 22 7.41 -42.10 -6.27
C GLU A 22 6.26 -42.18 -5.26
N PRO A 23 5.19 -42.96 -5.55
CA PRO A 23 4.06 -43.11 -4.65
C PRO A 23 4.46 -43.95 -3.43
N SER A 24 4.74 -43.30 -2.30
CA SER A 24 4.84 -44.00 -1.02
C SER A 24 3.45 -44.47 -0.58
N ALA A 25 3.30 -45.78 -0.44
CA ALA A 25 2.09 -46.49 0.01
C ALA A 25 1.56 -45.97 1.37
N PRO A 26 0.24 -46.07 1.64
CA PRO A 26 -0.36 -45.52 2.84
C PRO A 26 -0.07 -46.41 4.05
N SER A 27 0.49 -45.84 5.11
CA SER A 27 0.59 -46.53 6.40
C SER A 27 -0.08 -45.69 7.48
N ALA A 28 -1.23 -46.17 7.93
CA ALA A 28 -1.96 -45.67 9.09
C ALA A 28 -1.31 -46.20 10.37
N VAL A 29 -1.10 -45.35 11.38
CA VAL A 29 -0.90 -45.83 12.77
C VAL A 29 -1.57 -44.87 13.79
N PRO A 30 -2.24 -45.38 14.84
CA PRO A 30 -3.03 -44.61 15.80
C PRO A 30 -2.26 -44.13 17.05
N LEU A 31 -3.01 -43.40 17.90
CA LEU A 31 -2.69 -42.61 19.09
C LEU A 31 -1.93 -43.26 20.27
N THR A 32 -1.14 -42.38 20.92
CA THR A 32 -0.76 -42.25 22.36
C THR A 32 0.24 -43.22 23.03
N GLY A 33 1.23 -42.64 23.75
CA GLY A 33 2.03 -43.31 24.78
C GLY A 33 3.40 -42.68 25.09
N THR A 34 3.63 -42.32 26.36
CA THR A 34 4.76 -41.57 26.95
C THR A 34 6.12 -42.31 27.13
N LYS A 35 7.20 -41.50 27.12
CA LYS A 35 8.50 -41.56 27.86
C LYS A 35 9.66 -42.53 27.49
N SER A 36 10.75 -41.88 27.06
CA SER A 36 12.17 -41.92 27.50
C SER A 36 13.14 -43.11 27.27
N LYS A 37 14.27 -42.73 26.64
CA LYS A 37 15.71 -43.01 26.93
C LYS A 37 16.36 -44.41 26.66
N LYS A 38 17.34 -44.32 25.73
CA LYS A 38 18.77 -44.76 25.75
C LYS A 38 19.17 -46.18 25.29
N LYS A 39 19.94 -46.21 24.18
CA LYS A 39 21.15 -47.01 23.78
C LYS A 39 21.22 -48.47 24.29
N THR A 40 21.49 -49.50 23.47
CA THR A 40 22.84 -49.88 22.97
C THR A 40 22.77 -51.09 22.00
N ARG A 41 23.62 -51.06 20.94
CA ARG A 41 24.22 -52.09 20.02
C ARG A 41 24.24 -53.59 20.48
N PRO A 42 24.74 -54.58 19.68
CA PRO A 42 25.04 -54.67 18.22
C PRO A 42 24.73 -56.05 17.52
N SER A 43 24.90 -56.08 16.18
CA SER A 43 25.50 -57.12 15.27
C SER A 43 25.12 -58.61 15.43
N THR A 44 24.90 -59.43 14.39
CA THR A 44 25.75 -59.76 13.21
C THR A 44 24.96 -60.77 12.30
N PRO A 45 25.48 -61.39 11.19
CA PRO A 45 24.89 -61.26 9.84
C PRO A 45 24.69 -62.61 9.09
N SER A 46 24.65 -62.51 7.74
CA SER A 46 24.89 -63.53 6.67
C SER A 46 23.76 -64.55 6.42
N THR A 47 23.40 -64.98 5.19
CA THR A 47 24.09 -65.13 3.87
C THR A 47 23.00 -65.55 2.85
N SER A 48 22.81 -64.93 1.67
CA SER A 48 23.35 -65.22 0.32
C SER A 48 22.48 -66.11 -0.61
N PHE A 49 22.77 -66.00 -1.93
CA PHE A 49 22.38 -66.80 -3.12
C PHE A 49 21.22 -66.22 -4.00
N THR A 50 21.47 -65.65 -5.20
CA THR A 50 21.77 -66.20 -6.58
C THR A 50 20.62 -67.03 -7.15
N ASP A 51 20.22 -67.05 -8.43
CA ASP A 51 20.62 -66.46 -9.72
C ASP A 51 19.49 -66.77 -10.76
N ASP A 52 19.56 -66.11 -11.92
CA ASP A 52 19.30 -66.63 -13.28
C ASP A 52 17.94 -66.45 -14.03
N LYS A 53 18.14 -66.18 -15.33
CA LYS A 53 17.36 -66.36 -16.57
C LYS A 53 16.49 -65.25 -17.19
N THR A 54 17.07 -64.73 -18.27
CA THR A 54 16.55 -64.15 -19.52
C THR A 54 15.38 -64.88 -20.18
N LEU A 55 14.50 -64.13 -20.87
CA LEU A 55 13.90 -64.47 -22.17
C LEU A 55 13.37 -63.20 -22.89
N ASP A 56 13.36 -63.28 -24.22
CA ASP A 56 13.39 -62.20 -25.21
C ASP A 56 12.07 -61.46 -25.53
N ALA A 57 12.27 -60.41 -26.34
CA ALA A 57 11.40 -59.32 -26.75
C ALA A 57 10.12 -59.66 -27.55
N GLU A 58 9.08 -58.85 -27.32
CA GLU A 58 8.02 -58.59 -28.30
C GLU A 58 7.76 -57.08 -28.41
N LEU A 59 7.73 -56.61 -29.66
CA LEU A 59 7.54 -55.20 -30.05
C LEU A 59 6.14 -54.71 -29.68
N VAL A 60 6.04 -53.89 -28.64
CA VAL A 60 4.83 -53.11 -28.34
C VAL A 60 5.06 -51.67 -28.75
N ALA A 61 4.19 -51.19 -29.64
CA ALA A 61 4.16 -49.81 -30.12
C ALA A 61 4.23 -48.81 -28.96
N SER A 62 5.06 -47.78 -29.11
CA SER A 62 5.17 -46.71 -28.12
C SER A 62 3.79 -46.09 -27.84
N PRO A 63 3.39 -45.90 -26.57
CA PRO A 63 2.16 -45.19 -26.26
C PRO A 63 2.26 -43.75 -26.81
N PRO A 64 1.15 -43.15 -27.27
CA PRO A 64 1.18 -41.77 -27.71
C PRO A 64 1.69 -40.89 -26.56
N SER A 65 2.75 -40.12 -26.84
CA SER A 65 3.28 -39.09 -25.94
C SER A 65 2.12 -38.32 -25.31
N PRO A 66 2.07 -38.16 -23.97
CA PRO A 66 1.04 -37.36 -23.33
C PRO A 66 1.04 -35.99 -23.99
N GLN A 67 -0.06 -35.63 -24.64
CA GLN A 67 -0.23 -34.27 -25.16
C GLN A 67 -0.27 -33.38 -23.92
N ALA A 68 0.84 -32.71 -23.63
CA ALA A 68 0.94 -31.78 -22.52
C ALA A 68 -0.19 -30.75 -22.68
N SER A 69 -1.16 -30.77 -21.76
CA SER A 69 -2.25 -29.81 -21.75
C SER A 69 -1.66 -28.43 -21.48
N SER A 70 -1.56 -27.60 -22.52
CA SER A 70 -1.12 -26.22 -22.40
C SER A 70 -2.23 -25.40 -21.72
N ILE A 71 -1.88 -24.69 -20.65
CA ILE A 71 -2.74 -23.69 -20.00
C ILE A 71 -2.41 -22.33 -20.64
N LEU A 72 -3.42 -21.64 -21.15
CA LEU A 72 -3.24 -20.31 -21.74
C LEU A 72 -3.29 -19.26 -20.63
N VAL A 73 -2.24 -18.47 -20.52
CA VAL A 73 -2.13 -17.35 -19.58
C VAL A 73 -1.43 -16.18 -20.27
N SER A 74 -1.58 -14.98 -19.72
CA SER A 74 -0.83 -13.79 -20.12
C SER A 74 0.68 -14.00 -19.98
N LEU A 75 1.45 -13.20 -20.72
CA LEU A 75 2.92 -13.20 -20.61
C LEU A 75 3.37 -12.83 -19.19
N GLU A 76 2.61 -12.00 -18.49
CA GLU A 76 2.86 -11.57 -17.11
C GLU A 76 2.71 -12.74 -16.13
N SER A 77 1.58 -13.44 -16.17
CA SER A 77 1.37 -14.67 -15.39
C SER A 77 2.38 -15.76 -15.73
N LEU A 78 2.72 -15.93 -17.02
CA LEU A 78 3.76 -16.87 -17.44
C LEU A 78 5.13 -16.48 -16.85
N THR A 79 5.49 -15.20 -16.85
CA THR A 79 6.75 -14.71 -16.27
C THR A 79 6.79 -14.96 -14.76
N LEU A 80 5.67 -14.74 -14.07
CA LEU A 80 5.53 -15.04 -12.65
C LEU A 80 5.70 -16.53 -12.37
N PHE A 81 5.04 -17.41 -13.14
CA PHE A 81 5.20 -18.86 -13.00
C PHE A 81 6.63 -19.31 -13.28
N MET A 82 7.25 -18.80 -14.35
CA MET A 82 8.64 -19.11 -14.65
C MET A 82 9.55 -18.67 -13.50
N ARG A 83 9.33 -17.49 -12.90
CA ARG A 83 10.07 -17.05 -11.71
C ARG A 83 9.95 -17.99 -10.52
N MET A 84 8.78 -18.59 -10.30
CA MET A 84 8.57 -19.56 -9.21
C MET A 84 9.28 -20.90 -9.46
N PHE A 85 9.38 -21.32 -10.73
CA PHE A 85 9.77 -22.69 -11.09
C PHE A 85 11.11 -22.81 -11.83
N THR A 86 11.71 -21.71 -12.29
CA THR A 86 13.06 -21.71 -12.88
C THR A 86 14.07 -21.31 -11.81
N ALA A 87 14.97 -22.23 -11.48
CA ALA A 87 16.08 -22.01 -10.56
C ALA A 87 17.18 -21.15 -11.20
N ASP A 88 16.87 -19.91 -11.60
CA ASP A 88 17.87 -18.91 -11.92
C ASP A 88 18.10 -18.01 -10.68
N PRO A 89 19.17 -18.26 -9.90
CA PRO A 89 19.49 -17.47 -8.71
C PRO A 89 19.90 -16.03 -9.01
N SER A 90 20.03 -15.62 -10.29
CA SER A 90 20.45 -14.28 -10.70
C SER A 90 19.29 -13.31 -11.00
N ALA A 91 18.03 -13.75 -10.89
CA ALA A 91 16.84 -12.91 -11.12
C ALA A 91 16.11 -12.54 -9.81
N PRO A 92 16.67 -11.66 -8.94
CA PRO A 92 16.03 -11.31 -7.69
C PRO A 92 14.74 -10.56 -7.97
N GLY A 93 13.66 -11.04 -7.40
CA GLY A 93 12.52 -10.16 -7.22
C GLY A 93 11.34 -10.87 -6.63
N GLU A 94 10.56 -10.03 -6.00
CA GLU A 94 9.49 -10.41 -5.11
C GLU A 94 8.31 -10.89 -5.95
N ILE A 95 7.61 -11.88 -5.41
CA ILE A 95 6.32 -12.32 -5.93
C ILE A 95 5.29 -11.89 -4.90
N TYR A 96 4.46 -10.91 -5.26
CA TYR A 96 3.40 -10.46 -4.39
C TYR A 96 2.27 -11.48 -4.35
N TRP A 97 1.67 -11.65 -3.18
CA TRP A 97 0.61 -12.64 -2.96
C TRP A 97 -0.60 -12.42 -3.87
N THR A 98 -0.95 -11.15 -4.12
CA THR A 98 -2.06 -10.76 -5.01
C THR A 98 -1.80 -11.17 -6.46
N ASP A 99 -0.55 -11.06 -6.92
CA ASP A 99 -0.17 -11.36 -8.29
C ASP A 99 -0.17 -12.87 -8.52
N PHE A 100 0.31 -13.62 -7.52
CA PHE A 100 0.22 -15.08 -7.51
C PHE A 100 -1.23 -15.57 -7.55
N VAL A 101 -2.12 -15.02 -6.72
CA VAL A 101 -3.54 -15.38 -6.71
C VAL A 101 -4.20 -15.07 -8.07
N SER A 102 -3.84 -13.94 -8.66
CA SER A 102 -4.38 -13.50 -9.96
C SER A 102 -3.91 -14.39 -11.10
N ALA A 103 -2.61 -14.73 -11.13
CA ALA A 103 -2.04 -15.65 -12.09
C ALA A 103 -2.65 -17.06 -11.99
N MET A 104 -2.87 -17.57 -10.77
CA MET A 104 -3.54 -18.85 -10.55
C MET A 104 -4.99 -18.85 -11.01
N THR A 105 -5.71 -17.73 -10.82
CA THR A 105 -7.07 -17.55 -11.32
C THR A 105 -7.10 -17.53 -12.85
N GLU A 106 -6.15 -16.84 -13.48
CA GLU A 106 -5.99 -16.80 -14.95
C GLU A 106 -5.67 -18.18 -15.52
N ALA A 107 -4.85 -18.97 -14.81
CA ALA A 107 -4.57 -20.36 -15.14
C ALA A 107 -5.80 -21.29 -14.98
N GLY A 108 -6.96 -20.76 -14.59
CA GLY A 108 -8.20 -21.51 -14.46
C GLY A 108 -8.36 -22.22 -13.11
N CYS A 109 -7.67 -21.77 -12.07
CA CYS A 109 -7.90 -22.26 -10.71
C CYS A 109 -9.03 -21.47 -10.03
N SER A 110 -9.93 -22.19 -9.36
CA SER A 110 -10.79 -21.63 -8.33
C SER A 110 -10.00 -21.39 -7.05
N VAL A 111 -10.18 -20.23 -6.42
CA VAL A 111 -9.45 -19.84 -5.20
C VAL A 111 -10.43 -19.75 -4.04
N MET A 112 -10.18 -20.52 -2.98
CA MET A 112 -11.01 -20.56 -1.78
C MET A 112 -10.18 -20.18 -0.57
N PRO A 113 -10.50 -19.07 0.12
CA PRO A 113 -9.86 -18.75 1.39
C PRO A 113 -10.29 -19.77 2.45
N GLY A 114 -9.31 -20.32 3.16
CA GLY A 114 -9.53 -21.12 4.35
C GLY A 114 -9.69 -20.26 5.61
N GLY A 115 -10.00 -20.88 6.75
CA GLY A 115 -9.96 -20.17 8.02
C GLY A 115 -8.51 -19.79 8.38
N GLY A 116 -8.19 -18.50 8.46
CA GLY A 116 -6.85 -18.02 8.78
C GLY A 116 -6.01 -17.68 7.54
N SER A 117 -4.76 -18.13 7.48
CA SER A 117 -3.79 -17.73 6.42
C SER A 117 -3.66 -18.70 5.25
N TYR A 118 -4.39 -19.82 5.22
CA TYR A 118 -4.26 -20.80 4.12
C TYR A 118 -5.32 -20.58 3.04
N PHE A 119 -4.95 -20.85 1.79
CA PHE A 119 -5.79 -20.73 0.60
C PHE A 119 -5.71 -22.02 -0.20
N THR A 120 -6.87 -22.51 -0.61
CA THR A 120 -6.98 -23.70 -1.47
C THR A 120 -7.22 -23.25 -2.91
N PHE A 121 -6.35 -23.70 -3.81
CA PHE A 121 -6.48 -23.51 -5.25
C PHE A 121 -6.92 -24.84 -5.85
N ALA A 122 -8.00 -24.84 -6.63
CA ALA A 122 -8.48 -26.05 -7.29
C ALA A 122 -8.73 -25.84 -8.78
N HIS A 123 -8.20 -26.75 -9.60
CA HIS A 123 -8.36 -26.78 -11.05
C HIS A 123 -9.08 -28.06 -11.46
N ILE A 124 -9.95 -27.96 -12.46
CA ILE A 124 -10.59 -29.13 -13.07
C ILE A 124 -9.93 -29.33 -14.44
N ASP A 125 -9.29 -30.47 -14.63
CA ASP A 125 -8.64 -30.77 -15.89
C ASP A 125 -9.64 -31.14 -17.00
N ARG A 126 -9.14 -31.38 -18.21
CA ARG A 126 -9.97 -31.74 -19.36
C ARG A 126 -10.68 -33.09 -19.21
N SER A 127 -10.20 -33.97 -18.33
CA SER A 127 -10.87 -35.23 -17.97
C SER A 127 -11.95 -35.06 -16.88
N GLY A 128 -12.16 -33.83 -16.39
CA GLY A 128 -13.11 -33.55 -15.32
C GLY A 128 -12.58 -33.90 -13.93
N GLN A 129 -11.31 -34.26 -13.80
CA GLN A 129 -10.70 -34.56 -12.51
C GLN A 129 -10.32 -33.25 -11.80
N LYS A 130 -10.70 -33.14 -10.53
CA LYS A 130 -10.35 -32.00 -9.67
C LYS A 130 -8.99 -32.21 -9.04
N HIS A 131 -8.09 -31.28 -9.29
CA HIS A 131 -6.78 -31.17 -8.64
C HIS A 131 -6.81 -30.00 -7.66
N SER A 132 -6.24 -30.17 -6.47
CA SER A 132 -6.19 -29.10 -5.46
C SER A 132 -4.84 -28.99 -4.79
N MET A 133 -4.43 -27.76 -4.51
CA MET A 133 -3.21 -27.43 -3.77
C MET A 133 -3.52 -26.36 -2.73
N VAL A 134 -2.76 -26.35 -1.63
CA VAL A 134 -2.93 -25.40 -0.53
C VAL A 134 -1.65 -24.60 -0.36
N PHE A 135 -1.79 -23.29 -0.34
CA PHE A 135 -0.70 -22.37 -0.01
C PHE A 135 -1.06 -21.57 1.23
N HIS A 136 -0.08 -21.36 2.11
CA HIS A 136 -0.18 -20.38 3.16
C HIS A 136 0.21 -19.02 2.62
N ARG A 137 -0.66 -18.03 2.79
CA ARG A 137 -0.33 -16.62 2.59
C ARG A 137 0.86 -16.28 3.51
N PRO A 138 1.98 -15.79 2.96
CA PRO A 138 3.14 -15.44 3.77
C PRO A 138 2.76 -14.37 4.81
N HIS A 139 3.23 -14.57 6.05
CA HIS A 139 3.02 -13.65 7.17
C HIS A 139 4.38 -13.25 7.78
N PRO A 140 4.58 -11.99 8.17
CA PRO A 140 3.67 -10.87 7.95
C PRO A 140 3.52 -10.66 6.43
N GLU A 141 2.42 -10.03 5.99
CA GLU A 141 2.58 -9.30 4.74
C GLU A 141 3.83 -8.43 4.87
N PRO A 142 4.45 -7.94 3.81
CA PRO A 142 5.03 -6.61 3.90
C PRO A 142 3.90 -5.70 4.40
N GLY A 143 3.74 -5.64 5.72
CA GLY A 143 2.79 -4.81 6.42
C GLY A 143 3.34 -3.43 6.20
N MET A 144 2.82 -2.78 5.17
CA MET A 144 3.02 -1.39 4.80
C MET A 144 4.29 -0.77 5.37
N ILE A 145 5.44 -1.10 4.79
CA ILE A 145 6.50 -0.11 4.65
C ILE A 145 6.10 0.73 3.44
N HIS A 146 5.39 1.82 3.73
CA HIS A 146 5.28 3.08 2.98
C HIS A 146 5.20 3.02 1.43
N PRO A 147 4.01 3.14 0.79
CA PRO A 147 3.89 3.25 -0.66
C PRO A 147 4.23 4.66 -1.19
N LEU A 148 5.29 5.31 -0.70
CA LEU A 148 5.76 6.59 -1.29
C LEU A 148 7.25 6.65 -1.61
N HIS A 149 8.03 5.57 -1.45
CA HIS A 149 9.41 5.55 -1.97
C HIS A 149 9.56 4.89 -3.35
N ARG A 150 8.45 4.60 -4.05
CA ARG A 150 8.48 4.11 -5.45
C ARG A 150 7.45 4.74 -6.41
N ILE A 151 6.76 5.82 -6.04
CA ILE A 151 5.89 6.57 -6.97
C ILE A 151 6.66 7.72 -7.63
N THR A 152 7.83 7.41 -8.19
CA THR A 152 8.49 8.33 -9.14
C THR A 152 9.04 7.61 -10.36
N ASN A 153 9.19 6.27 -10.32
CA ASN A 153 9.81 5.53 -11.42
C ASN A 153 8.93 4.45 -12.09
N LEU A 154 7.71 4.19 -11.61
CA LEU A 154 6.79 3.21 -12.22
C LEU A 154 5.61 3.83 -13.00
N TYR A 155 5.53 5.17 -13.07
CA TYR A 155 4.45 5.86 -13.81
C TYR A 155 4.70 5.93 -15.33
N LYS A 156 5.88 5.52 -15.81
CA LYS A 156 6.26 5.63 -17.24
C LYS A 156 6.07 4.34 -18.06
N ALA A 157 5.75 3.19 -17.45
CA ALA A 157 5.89 1.90 -18.13
C ALA A 157 4.60 1.18 -18.57
N THR A 158 3.40 1.60 -18.14
CA THR A 158 2.20 0.79 -18.41
C THR A 158 0.96 1.61 -18.77
N LEU A 159 0.90 2.11 -20.00
CA LEU A 159 -0.38 2.42 -20.66
C LEU A 159 -0.39 1.84 -22.08
N GLY A 160 -0.81 0.58 -22.16
CA GLY A 160 -1.24 -0.10 -23.38
C GLY A 160 -2.71 -0.51 -23.27
N SER A 161 -3.59 0.31 -23.85
CA SER A 161 -5.00 0.08 -24.17
C SER A 161 -5.96 -0.36 -23.05
N GLY A 162 -6.32 0.58 -22.18
CA GLY A 162 -7.54 0.54 -21.39
C GLY A 162 -7.74 1.93 -20.84
N ARG A 163 -8.50 2.76 -21.58
CA ARG A 163 -8.77 4.20 -21.33
C ARG A 163 -7.82 4.81 -20.31
N ALA A 164 -6.66 5.26 -20.77
CA ALA A 164 -5.74 6.03 -19.94
C ALA A 164 -6.56 7.08 -19.17
N MET A 165 -6.61 6.98 -17.84
CA MET A 165 -6.62 8.21 -17.07
C MET A 165 -5.35 8.90 -17.54
N THR A 166 -5.51 9.90 -18.39
CA THR A 166 -4.51 10.94 -18.46
C THR A 166 -4.20 11.28 -17.00
N PRO A 167 -2.93 11.30 -16.56
CA PRO A 167 -2.59 12.10 -15.39
C PRO A 167 -3.34 13.41 -15.60
N PHE A 168 -4.11 13.87 -14.61
CA PHE A 168 -4.68 15.21 -14.73
C PHE A 168 -3.52 16.10 -15.21
N ASP A 169 -3.66 16.72 -16.39
CA ASP A 169 -2.64 17.61 -16.95
C ASP A 169 -2.70 18.88 -16.11
N ASP A 170 -2.14 18.73 -14.92
CA ASP A 170 -2.32 19.62 -13.80
C ASP A 170 -1.17 20.63 -13.74
N LYS A 171 -0.26 20.59 -14.73
CA LYS A 171 0.94 21.42 -14.80
C LYS A 171 1.73 21.43 -13.47
N GLY A 172 1.65 20.34 -12.70
CA GLY A 172 2.29 20.21 -11.39
C GLY A 172 1.40 20.58 -10.19
N PHE A 173 0.16 21.00 -10.41
CA PHE A 173 -0.82 21.32 -9.37
C PHE A 173 -2.16 20.66 -9.71
N PRO A 174 -2.56 19.58 -9.00
CA PRO A 174 -3.89 19.00 -9.19
C PRO A 174 -4.92 20.12 -9.10
N VAL A 175 -6.02 20.06 -9.86
CA VAL A 175 -7.10 21.08 -9.76
C VAL A 175 -7.74 20.95 -8.37
N ILE A 176 -7.07 21.51 -7.35
CA ILE A 176 -7.40 21.46 -5.91
C ILE A 176 -8.42 22.56 -5.58
N GLN A 177 -8.57 23.53 -6.48
CA GLN A 177 -9.33 24.76 -6.33
C GLN A 177 -9.77 25.31 -7.69
N LEU A 178 -10.68 26.28 -7.69
CA LEU A 178 -11.18 26.93 -8.91
C LEU A 178 -10.18 27.96 -9.50
N SER A 179 -9.05 28.23 -8.83
CA SER A 179 -7.96 29.06 -9.35
C SER A 179 -6.70 28.24 -9.63
N ASN A 180 -5.94 28.62 -10.66
CA ASN A 180 -4.74 27.94 -11.12
C ASN A 180 -3.48 28.82 -10.96
N ASP A 181 -3.41 29.59 -9.88
CA ASP A 181 -2.35 30.56 -9.60
C ASP A 181 -1.58 30.28 -8.30
N GLY A 182 -1.67 29.04 -7.80
CA GLY A 182 -0.87 28.56 -6.69
C GLY A 182 0.59 28.33 -7.09
N TRP A 183 1.50 28.49 -6.15
CA TRP A 183 2.93 28.29 -6.34
C TRP A 183 3.65 27.94 -5.03
N SER A 184 4.86 27.41 -5.16
CA SER A 184 5.78 27.13 -4.05
C SER A 184 7.22 27.47 -4.45
N THR A 185 8.05 27.72 -3.44
CA THR A 185 9.51 27.91 -3.51
C THR A 185 10.15 27.06 -2.42
N ASP A 186 11.47 27.18 -2.22
CA ASP A 186 12.14 26.51 -1.10
C ASP A 186 11.78 27.15 0.26
N GLU A 187 11.36 28.41 0.27
CA GLU A 187 11.16 29.24 1.48
C GLU A 187 9.70 29.49 1.84
N GLU A 188 8.81 29.63 0.86
CA GLU A 188 7.40 29.95 1.04
C GLU A 188 6.50 29.29 -0.02
N ALA A 189 5.21 29.13 0.29
CA ALA A 189 4.21 28.58 -0.61
C ALA A 189 2.86 29.27 -0.44
N THR A 190 1.99 29.13 -1.44
CA THR A 190 0.62 29.64 -1.36
C THR A 190 -0.35 28.64 -0.74
N ALA A 191 -1.36 29.17 -0.06
CA ALA A 191 -2.53 28.42 0.36
C ALA A 191 -3.81 29.15 -0.03
N THR A 192 -4.69 28.47 -0.76
CA THR A 192 -5.86 29.09 -1.35
C THR A 192 -7.14 28.37 -0.94
N CYS A 193 -8.21 29.15 -0.75
CA CYS A 193 -9.54 28.57 -0.50
C CYS A 193 -10.08 27.86 -1.75
N PHE A 194 -11.08 26.99 -1.59
CA PHE A 194 -11.59 26.17 -2.71
C PHE A 194 -12.05 26.99 -3.92
N CYS A 195 -12.68 28.15 -3.73
CA CYS A 195 -13.12 29.00 -4.84
C CYS A 195 -12.08 29.99 -5.35
N GLY A 196 -10.87 30.01 -4.80
CA GLY A 196 -9.82 30.92 -5.22
C GLY A 196 -9.91 32.35 -4.68
N ALA A 197 -10.97 32.72 -3.97
CA ALA A 197 -11.20 34.11 -3.55
C ALA A 197 -10.24 34.59 -2.45
N VAL A 198 -9.75 33.69 -1.60
CA VAL A 198 -8.79 33.95 -0.53
C VAL A 198 -7.51 33.19 -0.83
N GLN A 199 -6.38 33.88 -0.87
CA GLN A 199 -5.05 33.28 -1.00
C GLN A 199 -4.09 33.90 0.02
N LEU A 200 -3.30 33.03 0.64
CA LEU A 200 -2.28 33.35 1.61
C LEU A 200 -0.91 32.90 1.10
N VAL A 201 0.17 33.46 1.64
CA VAL A 201 1.53 32.94 1.52
C VAL A 201 2.03 32.57 2.91
N LEU A 202 2.49 31.32 3.06
CA LEU A 202 3.01 30.76 4.30
C LEU A 202 4.52 30.41 4.17
N PRO A 203 5.28 30.54 5.26
CA PRO A 203 6.68 30.10 5.30
C PRO A 203 6.79 28.57 5.34
N LEU A 204 7.87 28.03 4.76
CA LEU A 204 8.24 26.60 4.76
C LEU A 204 9.42 26.28 5.69
N GLN A 205 9.90 27.27 6.45
CA GLN A 205 11.05 27.13 7.35
C GLN A 205 10.92 28.00 8.61
N LYS A 206 11.68 27.62 9.64
CA LYS A 206 11.85 28.43 10.86
C LYS A 206 12.47 29.80 10.50
N PRO A 207 12.16 30.86 11.26
CA PRO A 207 11.30 30.89 12.44
C PRO A 207 9.79 31.05 12.11
N GLY A 208 9.42 31.18 10.83
CA GLY A 208 8.04 31.40 10.42
C GLY A 208 7.16 30.16 10.53
N LEU A 209 7.67 29.00 10.12
CA LEU A 209 7.02 27.70 10.26
C LEU A 209 7.31 27.14 11.67
N VAL A 210 6.29 27.17 12.55
CA VAL A 210 6.44 26.83 13.97
C VAL A 210 6.27 25.34 14.21
N ASN A 211 5.19 24.73 13.70
CA ASN A 211 4.97 23.28 13.77
C ASN A 211 4.02 22.78 12.68
N ARG A 212 4.00 21.46 12.49
CA ARG A 212 3.09 20.73 11.60
C ARG A 212 2.47 19.57 12.37
N HIS A 213 1.16 19.48 12.46
CA HIS A 213 0.53 18.49 13.33
C HIS A 213 -0.84 18.01 12.84
N ILE A 214 -1.13 16.74 13.13
CA ILE A 214 -2.50 16.20 13.04
C ILE A 214 -3.17 16.35 14.39
N CYS A 215 -4.42 16.82 14.38
CA CYS A 215 -5.20 16.98 15.59
C CYS A 215 -6.48 16.15 15.53
N HIS A 216 -6.65 15.26 16.52
CA HIS A 216 -7.80 14.36 16.66
C HIS A 216 -8.90 14.92 17.59
N CYS A 217 -8.75 16.16 18.07
CA CYS A 217 -9.73 16.74 18.99
C CYS A 217 -11.11 16.93 18.34
N THR A 218 -12.15 17.01 19.17
CA THR A 218 -13.53 17.13 18.67
C THR A 218 -13.78 18.38 17.85
N ASP A 219 -13.13 19.51 18.19
CA ASP A 219 -13.21 20.74 17.39
C ASP A 219 -12.66 20.49 15.99
N CYS A 220 -11.44 19.97 15.87
CA CYS A 220 -10.78 19.70 14.60
C CYS A 220 -11.57 18.73 13.73
N ARG A 221 -12.19 17.71 14.35
CA ARG A 221 -13.10 16.79 13.66
C ARG A 221 -14.33 17.49 13.08
N LYS A 222 -14.96 18.37 13.86
CA LYS A 222 -16.19 19.06 13.47
C LYS A 222 -15.94 20.16 12.45
N ILE A 223 -14.92 20.99 12.65
CA ILE A 223 -14.62 22.11 11.75
C ILE A 223 -13.98 21.65 10.44
N GLY A 224 -13.27 20.52 10.45
CA GLY A 224 -12.70 19.92 9.26
C GLY A 224 -13.63 18.97 8.51
N SER A 225 -14.79 18.64 9.08
CA SER A 225 -15.69 17.60 8.55
C SER A 225 -14.98 16.28 8.24
N ALA A 226 -13.99 15.93 9.07
CA ALA A 226 -13.12 14.77 8.91
C ALA A 226 -12.83 14.12 10.28
N PHE A 227 -12.20 12.93 10.29
CA PHE A 227 -11.89 12.22 11.55
C PHE A 227 -10.67 12.77 12.28
N TYR A 228 -9.90 13.63 11.63
CA TYR A 228 -8.83 14.47 12.18
C TYR A 228 -8.60 15.65 11.23
N GLN A 229 -7.76 16.60 11.64
CA GLN A 229 -7.38 17.70 10.77
C GLN A 229 -5.87 17.88 10.75
N ALA A 230 -5.30 18.05 9.56
CA ALA A 230 -3.91 18.42 9.37
C ALA A 230 -3.76 19.94 9.43
N ASN A 231 -2.81 20.41 10.25
CA ASN A 231 -2.61 21.82 10.51
C ASN A 231 -1.13 22.20 10.47
N ILE A 232 -0.89 23.46 10.16
CA ILE A 232 0.42 24.11 10.23
C ILE A 232 0.29 25.33 11.12
N THR A 233 1.17 25.49 12.10
CA THR A 233 1.24 26.71 12.89
C THR A 233 2.32 27.61 12.31
N VAL A 234 1.95 28.85 12.00
CA VAL A 234 2.87 29.87 11.51
C VAL A 234 2.88 31.07 12.45
N ALA A 235 4.03 31.73 12.57
CA ALA A 235 4.14 33.00 13.27
C ALA A 235 3.48 34.11 12.43
N ASP A 236 2.65 34.94 13.06
CA ASP A 236 1.86 35.96 12.37
C ASP A 236 2.68 36.90 11.46
N PRO A 237 3.90 37.35 11.83
CA PRO A 237 4.71 38.22 10.96
C PRO A 237 5.12 37.60 9.62
N TYR A 238 5.03 36.27 9.47
CA TYR A 238 5.45 35.54 8.28
C TYR A 238 4.28 35.12 7.39
N LEU A 239 3.04 35.26 7.87
CA LEU A 239 1.85 34.95 7.08
C LEU A 239 1.37 36.20 6.35
N LYS A 240 1.21 36.10 5.03
CA LYS A 240 0.76 37.23 4.19
C LYS A 240 -0.57 36.89 3.54
N HIS A 241 -1.50 37.84 3.52
CA HIS A 241 -2.70 37.76 2.69
C HIS A 241 -2.39 38.37 1.32
N ILE A 242 -2.47 37.56 0.26
CA ILE A 242 -2.25 38.03 -1.11
C ILE A 242 -3.55 38.61 -1.68
N ARG A 243 -4.68 37.97 -1.37
CA ARG A 243 -6.03 38.46 -1.72
C ARG A 243 -7.09 37.88 -0.79
N GLY A 244 -8.26 38.54 -0.76
CA GLY A 244 -9.46 38.01 -0.13
C GLY A 244 -9.49 38.08 1.39
N GLU A 245 -8.68 38.93 2.01
CA GLU A 245 -8.76 39.17 3.45
C GLU A 245 -10.16 39.69 3.85
N ASP A 246 -10.74 40.57 3.04
CA ASP A 246 -12.11 41.07 3.14
C ASP A 246 -13.19 40.02 2.79
N ASN A 247 -12.76 38.90 2.18
CA ASN A 247 -13.60 37.75 1.85
C ASN A 247 -13.58 36.67 2.95
N LEU A 248 -12.83 36.89 4.03
CA LEU A 248 -12.90 36.08 5.24
C LEU A 248 -14.07 36.52 6.13
N THR A 249 -14.76 35.54 6.70
CA THR A 249 -15.70 35.74 7.79
C THR A 249 -15.30 34.85 8.97
N THR A 250 -15.78 35.19 10.16
CA THR A 250 -15.28 34.60 11.40
C THR A 250 -16.37 33.99 12.26
N PHE A 251 -16.01 32.92 12.97
CA PHE A 251 -16.81 32.35 14.05
C PHE A 251 -15.91 32.14 15.26
N SER A 252 -16.29 32.70 16.41
CA SER A 252 -15.51 32.62 17.64
C SER A 252 -16.31 31.93 18.74
N GLU A 253 -15.64 31.07 19.50
CA GLU A 253 -16.23 30.37 20.64
C GLU A 253 -15.16 30.16 21.72
N SER A 254 -15.56 30.28 22.99
CA SER A 254 -14.70 30.04 24.15
C SER A 254 -14.89 28.63 24.71
N LYS A 255 -16.04 28.00 24.46
CA LYS A 255 -16.32 26.60 24.78
C LYS A 255 -15.60 25.66 23.79
N THR A 256 -14.29 25.58 23.94
CA THR A 256 -13.42 24.66 23.17
C THR A 256 -12.95 23.50 24.03
N ILE A 257 -12.32 22.49 23.40
CA ILE A 257 -11.67 21.38 24.12
C ILE A 257 -10.61 21.83 25.14
N ARG A 258 -10.10 23.07 25.03
CA ARG A 258 -9.14 23.67 25.96
C ARG A 258 -9.75 24.88 26.68
N ALA A 259 -10.51 24.59 27.74
CA ALA A 259 -10.77 25.46 28.89
C ALA A 259 -10.99 26.96 28.57
N HIS A 260 -12.23 27.29 28.19
CA HIS A 260 -12.82 28.64 28.20
C HIS A 260 -12.00 29.75 27.50
N ALA A 261 -11.05 29.39 26.65
CA ALA A 261 -10.23 30.35 25.91
C ALA A 261 -10.82 30.57 24.52
N LEU A 262 -10.90 31.83 24.13
CA LEU A 262 -11.45 32.24 22.84
C LEU A 262 -10.63 31.62 21.70
N MET A 263 -11.33 31.01 20.75
CA MET A 263 -10.78 30.49 19.51
C MET A 263 -11.63 30.98 18.35
N THR A 264 -10.99 31.62 17.38
CA THR A 264 -11.64 32.22 16.22
C THR A 264 -11.26 31.46 14.96
N ASN A 265 -12.26 30.99 14.24
CA ASN A 265 -12.15 30.38 12.92
C ASN A 265 -12.26 31.47 11.85
N TYR A 266 -11.46 31.39 10.80
CA TYR A 266 -11.49 32.30 9.64
C TYR A 266 -11.76 31.48 8.38
N PHE A 267 -12.95 31.64 7.80
CA PHE A 267 -13.40 30.88 6.64
C PHE A 267 -13.78 31.80 5.49
N CYS A 268 -13.56 31.34 4.27
CA CYS A 268 -13.97 32.05 3.06
C CYS A 268 -15.50 32.17 3.05
N LYS A 269 -16.03 33.40 2.97
CA LYS A 269 -17.49 33.65 2.95
C LYS A 269 -18.16 33.12 1.68
N THR A 270 -17.38 32.88 0.62
CA THR A 270 -17.88 32.39 -0.67
C THR A 270 -18.01 30.87 -0.71
N CYS A 271 -16.99 30.11 -0.28
CA CYS A 271 -16.96 28.66 -0.42
C CYS A 271 -16.95 27.88 0.90
N GLY A 272 -16.88 28.58 2.04
CA GLY A 272 -16.87 27.95 3.37
C GLY A 272 -15.55 27.29 3.75
N THR A 273 -14.51 27.31 2.90
CA THR A 273 -13.20 26.75 3.24
C THR A 273 -12.63 27.46 4.46
N LEU A 274 -12.31 26.68 5.49
CA LEU A 274 -11.65 27.16 6.68
C LEU A 274 -10.16 27.33 6.41
N MET A 275 -9.68 28.57 6.34
CA MET A 275 -8.29 28.88 6.02
C MET A 275 -7.39 28.71 7.25
N TYR A 276 -7.79 29.30 8.38
CA TYR A 276 -7.00 29.24 9.60
C TYR A 276 -7.83 29.49 10.86
N ARG A 277 -7.19 29.29 12.02
CA ARG A 277 -7.67 29.71 13.34
C ARG A 277 -6.65 30.58 14.04
N ARG A 278 -7.14 31.45 14.93
CA ARG A 278 -6.34 32.15 15.95
C ARG A 278 -6.98 31.95 17.31
N GLY A 279 -6.17 31.71 18.34
CA GLY A 279 -6.67 31.45 19.68
C GLY A 279 -5.94 32.25 20.73
N ALA A 280 -6.65 32.68 21.78
CA ALA A 280 -6.08 33.48 22.87
C ALA A 280 -4.92 32.80 23.61
N ARG A 281 -4.81 31.46 23.53
CA ARG A 281 -3.71 30.66 24.10
C ARG A 281 -2.45 30.61 23.23
N PHE A 282 -2.55 31.10 22.01
CA PHE A 282 -1.48 31.07 21.00
C PHE A 282 -1.34 32.48 20.40
N PRO A 283 -1.03 33.50 21.22
CA PRO A 283 -0.90 34.87 20.73
C PRO A 283 0.25 34.97 19.73
N GLY A 284 0.04 35.73 18.65
CA GLY A 284 1.04 35.91 17.59
C GLY A 284 1.24 34.71 16.67
N MET A 285 0.34 33.71 16.73
CA MET A 285 0.39 32.53 15.87
C MET A 285 -0.94 32.29 15.17
N THR A 286 -0.83 31.81 13.94
CA THR A 286 -1.96 31.40 13.10
C THR A 286 -1.88 29.92 12.79
N ILE A 287 -2.98 29.18 13.02
CA ILE A 287 -3.07 27.74 12.75
C ILE A 287 -3.79 27.54 11.41
N LEU A 288 -3.01 27.37 10.35
CA LEU A 288 -3.46 27.11 8.97
C LEU A 288 -3.91 25.66 8.78
N ARG A 289 -4.72 25.42 7.75
CA ARG A 289 -5.06 24.07 7.30
C ARG A 289 -4.08 23.60 6.23
N THR A 290 -3.43 22.47 6.46
CA THR A 290 -2.47 21.92 5.49
C THR A 290 -3.13 21.65 4.15
N GLY A 291 -4.38 21.19 4.15
CA GLY A 291 -5.12 20.88 2.93
C GLY A 291 -5.51 22.06 2.05
N THR A 292 -5.25 23.31 2.47
CA THR A 292 -5.42 24.50 1.61
C THR A 292 -4.13 24.91 0.91
N VAL A 293 -2.99 24.28 1.22
CA VAL A 293 -1.71 24.57 0.54
C VAL A 293 -1.79 24.06 -0.89
N ASP A 294 -1.39 24.90 -1.84
CA ASP A 294 -1.64 24.65 -3.26
C ASP A 294 -0.70 23.56 -3.80
N ASP A 295 0.54 23.53 -3.32
CA ASP A 295 1.52 22.48 -3.67
C ASP A 295 1.35 21.24 -2.78
N LEU A 296 0.74 20.20 -3.35
CA LEU A 296 0.54 18.92 -2.67
C LEU A 296 1.86 18.19 -2.37
N ALA A 297 2.92 18.38 -3.17
CA ALA A 297 4.19 17.69 -2.96
C ALA A 297 4.87 18.10 -1.65
N LEU A 298 4.53 19.28 -1.12
CA LEU A 298 5.01 19.73 0.18
C LEU A 298 4.50 18.85 1.33
N ALA A 299 3.34 18.19 1.18
CA ALA A 299 2.80 17.28 2.20
C ALA A 299 3.71 16.08 2.47
N GLU A 300 4.50 15.67 1.47
CA GLU A 300 5.48 14.57 1.60
C GLU A 300 6.85 15.04 2.08
N THR A 301 7.08 16.36 2.13
CA THR A 301 8.39 16.95 2.42
C THR A 301 8.28 17.95 3.57
N ARG A 302 8.31 19.26 3.27
CA ARG A 302 8.40 20.35 4.25
C ARG A 302 7.17 20.44 5.15
N LEU A 303 6.01 19.97 4.72
CA LEU A 303 4.75 20.05 5.45
C LEU A 303 4.28 18.70 6.02
N ARG A 304 5.14 17.68 6.00
CA ARG A 304 4.88 16.41 6.69
C ARG A 304 4.62 16.66 8.18
N PRO A 305 3.54 16.13 8.78
CA PRO A 305 3.27 16.30 10.19
C PRO A 305 4.43 15.78 11.06
N GLN A 306 4.68 16.45 12.18
CA GLN A 306 5.66 16.02 13.19
C GLN A 306 5.01 15.22 14.31
N VAL A 307 3.73 15.50 14.60
CA VAL A 307 3.02 14.93 15.75
C VAL A 307 1.54 14.74 15.45
N GLU A 308 0.99 13.67 15.99
CA GLU A 308 -0.44 13.48 16.18
C GLU A 308 -0.79 13.72 17.65
N GLN A 309 -1.70 14.68 17.87
CA GLN A 309 -2.13 15.07 19.20
C GLN A 309 -3.61 14.75 19.43
N PHE A 310 -3.98 14.56 20.70
CA PHE A 310 -5.27 14.07 21.17
C PHE A 310 -5.57 12.65 20.68
N ILE A 311 -4.53 11.78 20.66
CA ILE A 311 -4.63 10.42 20.11
C ILE A 311 -5.67 9.55 20.83
N GLU A 312 -6.06 9.90 22.06
CA GLU A 312 -7.16 9.26 22.79
C GLU A 312 -8.54 9.43 22.12
N ARG A 313 -8.63 10.27 21.09
CA ARG A 313 -9.84 10.53 20.29
C ARG A 313 -9.75 10.04 18.86
N THR A 314 -8.70 9.29 18.53
CA THR A 314 -8.54 8.59 17.26
C THR A 314 -9.67 7.56 17.06
N VAL A 315 -9.85 7.16 15.81
CA VAL A 315 -10.75 6.07 15.44
C VAL A 315 -9.92 4.81 15.20
N ALA A 316 -10.42 3.65 15.63
CA ALA A 316 -9.63 2.41 15.68
C ALA A 316 -9.06 1.95 14.32
N TRP A 317 -9.67 2.37 13.21
CA TRP A 317 -9.21 2.06 11.85
C TRP A 317 -8.17 3.04 11.32
N SER A 318 -7.94 4.18 11.97
CA SER A 318 -6.94 5.16 11.57
C SER A 318 -5.58 4.72 12.11
N VAL A 319 -4.70 4.28 11.22
CA VAL A 319 -3.33 3.92 11.58
C VAL A 319 -2.51 5.20 11.79
N PRO A 320 -1.64 5.25 12.82
CA PRO A 320 -0.72 6.35 13.02
C PRO A 320 0.18 6.61 11.81
N ILE A 321 0.44 7.88 11.53
CA ILE A 321 1.34 8.32 10.47
C ILE A 321 2.79 8.00 10.87
N GLU A 322 3.49 7.27 10.01
CA GLU A 322 4.88 6.89 10.24
C GLU A 322 5.79 8.12 10.44
N GLY A 323 6.60 8.08 11.50
CA GLY A 323 7.55 9.13 11.86
C GLY A 323 6.96 10.28 12.68
N THR A 324 5.66 10.23 13.01
CA THR A 324 5.04 11.24 13.88
C THR A 324 5.09 10.84 15.35
N ALA A 325 5.37 11.80 16.23
CA ALA A 325 5.12 11.62 17.66
C ALA A 325 3.63 11.39 17.92
N GLN A 326 3.30 10.59 18.93
CA GLN A 326 1.93 10.26 19.31
C GLN A 326 1.68 10.74 20.74
N VAL A 327 0.85 11.77 20.91
CA VAL A 327 0.69 12.47 22.19
C VAL A 327 -0.75 12.45 22.68
N LEU A 328 -0.92 12.08 23.95
CA LEU A 328 -2.18 12.24 24.68
C LEU A 328 -2.39 13.73 25.01
N GLY A 329 -3.56 14.27 24.64
CA GLY A 329 -3.80 15.70 24.77
C GLY A 329 -2.98 16.52 23.77
N MET A 330 -2.56 17.72 24.16
CA MET A 330 -1.84 18.64 23.27
C MET A 330 -0.33 18.50 23.42
N HIS A 331 0.37 18.43 22.27
CA HIS A 331 1.83 18.38 22.26
C HIS A 331 2.47 19.64 22.87
N GLN A 332 3.64 19.44 23.46
CA GLN A 332 4.56 20.47 23.92
C GLN A 332 5.71 20.64 22.92
N PRO A 333 6.51 21.72 23.00
CA PRO A 333 7.65 21.92 22.10
C PRO A 333 8.65 20.75 22.11
N GLU A 334 8.86 20.12 23.26
CA GLU A 334 9.81 19.02 23.44
C GLU A 334 9.38 17.75 22.68
N ASP A 335 8.07 17.57 22.45
CA ASP A 335 7.53 16.40 21.72
C ASP A 335 7.90 16.40 20.22
N ILE A 336 8.35 17.55 19.69
CA ILE A 336 8.64 17.73 18.26
C ILE A 336 10.04 18.29 17.99
N GLU A 337 10.87 18.46 19.02
CA GLU A 337 12.17 19.13 18.91
C GLU A 337 13.13 18.40 17.95
N ASP A 338 13.16 17.06 18.03
CA ASP A 338 14.04 16.20 17.23
C ASP A 338 13.39 15.68 15.93
N ILE A 339 12.18 16.15 15.60
CA ILE A 339 11.44 15.70 14.42
C ILE A 339 11.60 16.74 13.30
N PRO A 340 12.25 16.36 12.17
CA PRO A 340 12.59 17.28 11.09
C PRO A 340 11.37 17.89 10.40
#